data_AF-A0A3L9M1F8-F1
#
_entry.id   AF-A0A3L9M1F8-F1
#
_cell.length_a   1.000
_cell.length_b   1.000
_cell.length_c   1.000
_cell.angle_alpha   90.00
_cell.angle_beta   90.00
_cell.angle_gamma   90.00
#
_symmetry.space_group_name_H-M   'P 1'
#
loop_
_entity.id
_entity.type
_entity.pdbx_description
1 polymer ?
#
loop_
_entity_poly.entity_id
_entity_poly.type
_entity_poly.pdbx_seq_one_letter_code
_entity_poly.pdbx_strand_id
1 'polypeptide(L)'
;MEQTPIISNPAFRFTVGAVCVWFAATIAIVFALVVYNNKATANPAPIPTNDFVFASEFEVVGAHILPTSSNALLKLGGFYIPVKFSFDTDPDVSISSLEIGEITDVNGKSYNDFTNRQDHQAINSALVAYIKEGQ
;
A
#
# COMPACT_ATOMS: atom_id res chain seq x y z
N MET A 1 46.75 -46.06 -49.25
CA MET A 1 45.90 -44.86 -49.41
C MET A 1 45.80 -44.22 -48.04
N GLU A 2 46.48 -43.10 -47.82
CA GLU A 2 46.41 -42.37 -46.55
C GLU A 2 45.04 -41.70 -46.44
N GLN A 3 44.28 -42.05 -45.42
CA GLN A 3 43.05 -41.34 -45.10
C GLN A 3 43.43 -40.01 -44.46
N THR A 4 43.17 -38.92 -45.15
CA THR A 4 43.30 -37.59 -44.55
C THR A 4 42.30 -37.47 -43.41
N PRO A 5 42.73 -37.06 -42.20
CA PRO A 5 41.85 -36.96 -41.06
C PRO A 5 40.74 -35.95 -41.36
N ILE A 6 39.49 -36.26 -41.01
CA ILE A 6 38.30 -35.44 -41.29
C ILE A 6 38.48 -33.98 -40.80
N ILE A 7 39.33 -33.78 -39.80
CA ILE A 7 39.71 -32.49 -39.20
C ILE A 7 40.48 -31.57 -40.18
N SER A 8 41.20 -32.12 -41.16
CA SER A 8 41.93 -31.31 -42.15
C SER A 8 41.06 -30.79 -43.30
N ASN A 9 39.79 -31.23 -43.38
CA ASN A 9 38.87 -30.77 -44.41
C ASN A 9 38.41 -29.32 -44.15
N PRO A 10 38.69 -28.37 -45.05
CA PRO A 10 38.28 -26.98 -44.86
C PRO A 10 36.76 -26.85 -44.67
N ALA A 11 35.93 -27.63 -45.39
CA ALA A 11 34.48 -27.58 -45.23
C ALA A 11 34.03 -27.94 -43.81
N PHE A 12 34.65 -28.96 -43.19
CA PHE A 12 34.36 -29.36 -41.81
C PHE A 12 34.73 -28.24 -40.81
N ARG A 13 35.89 -27.57 -41.02
CA ARG A 13 36.34 -26.45 -40.17
C ARG A 13 35.43 -25.22 -40.30
N PHE A 14 34.92 -24.94 -41.50
CA PHE A 14 33.92 -23.90 -41.72
C PHE A 14 32.59 -24.24 -41.07
N THR A 15 32.11 -25.49 -41.18
CA THR A 15 30.87 -25.92 -40.51
C THR A 15 30.99 -25.85 -39.00
N VAL A 16 32.09 -26.34 -38.41
CA VAL A 16 32.34 -26.25 -36.97
C VAL A 16 32.41 -24.79 -36.52
N GLY A 17 33.12 -23.92 -37.25
CA GLY A 17 33.18 -22.50 -36.97
C GLY A 17 31.81 -21.81 -37.06
N ALA A 18 31.03 -22.08 -38.10
CA ALA A 18 29.70 -21.51 -38.29
C ALA A 18 28.72 -21.97 -37.19
N VAL A 19 28.77 -23.25 -36.80
CA VAL A 19 27.97 -23.80 -35.71
C VAL A 19 28.36 -23.16 -34.38
N CYS A 20 29.65 -23.03 -34.07
CA CYS A 20 30.12 -22.36 -32.86
C CYS A 20 29.68 -20.89 -32.79
N VAL A 21 29.73 -20.15 -33.90
CA VAL A 21 29.27 -18.76 -33.96
C VAL A 21 27.75 -18.67 -33.77
N TRP A 22 26.99 -19.57 -34.38
CA TRP A 22 25.54 -19.64 -34.19
C TRP A 22 25.17 -19.94 -32.73
N PHE A 23 25.84 -20.90 -32.09
CA PHE A 23 25.64 -21.20 -30.68
C PHE A 23 26.04 -20.04 -29.76
N ALA A 24 27.13 -19.34 -30.05
CA ALA A 24 27.53 -18.17 -29.27
C ALA A 24 26.49 -17.03 -29.39
N ALA A 25 25.95 -16.81 -30.59
CA ALA A 25 24.92 -15.80 -30.83
C ALA A 25 23.60 -16.13 -30.11
N THR A 26 23.16 -17.40 -30.12
CA THR A 26 21.93 -17.79 -29.41
C THR A 26 22.09 -17.66 -27.89
N ILE A 27 23.24 -18.04 -27.33
CA ILE A 27 23.54 -17.85 -25.91
C ILE A 27 23.52 -16.37 -25.54
N ALA A 28 24.13 -15.50 -26.36
CA ALA A 28 24.13 -14.06 -26.11
C ALA A 28 22.71 -13.45 -26.14
N ILE A 29 21.86 -13.87 -27.07
CA ILE A 29 20.46 -13.44 -27.16
C ILE A 29 19.67 -13.90 -25.93
N VAL A 30 19.82 -15.18 -25.53
CA VAL A 30 19.13 -15.71 -24.34
C VAL A 30 19.58 -14.98 -23.08
N PHE A 31 20.89 -14.71 -22.93
CA PHE A 31 21.41 -13.93 -21.80
C PHE A 31 20.87 -12.50 -21.78
N ALA A 32 20.83 -11.82 -22.94
CA ALA A 32 20.26 -10.48 -23.05
C ALA A 32 18.76 -10.47 -22.69
N LEU A 33 18.01 -11.50 -23.08
CA LEU A 33 16.59 -11.65 -22.81
C LEU A 33 16.31 -11.95 -21.33
N VAL A 34 17.14 -12.77 -20.69
CA VAL A 34 17.12 -13.01 -19.24
C VAL A 34 17.45 -11.72 -18.47
N VAL A 35 18.49 -11.00 -18.85
CA VAL A 35 18.86 -9.72 -18.22
C VAL A 35 17.77 -8.67 -18.41
N TYR A 36 17.18 -8.57 -19.60
CA TYR A 36 16.07 -7.66 -19.90
C TYR A 36 14.83 -7.96 -19.07
N ASN A 37 14.43 -9.24 -18.98
CA ASN A 37 13.29 -9.67 -18.18
C ASN A 37 13.55 -9.55 -16.68
N ASN A 38 14.81 -9.65 -16.24
CA ASN A 38 15.22 -9.43 -14.85
C ASN A 38 15.32 -7.94 -14.46
N LYS A 39 15.09 -6.99 -15.38
CA LYS A 39 15.14 -5.55 -15.05
C LYS A 39 13.94 -5.02 -14.26
N ALA A 40 12.96 -5.85 -13.94
CA ALA A 40 11.84 -5.44 -13.10
C ALA A 40 11.46 -6.53 -12.11
N THR A 41 12.25 -6.63 -11.04
CA THR A 41 11.67 -6.98 -9.74
C THR A 41 12.41 -6.20 -8.68
N ALA A 42 12.29 -4.87 -8.75
CA ALA A 42 12.20 -4.12 -7.51
C ALA A 42 10.96 -4.70 -6.82
N ASN A 43 11.19 -5.64 -5.90
CA ASN A 43 10.17 -5.97 -4.91
C ASN A 43 9.70 -4.60 -4.41
N PRO A 44 8.40 -4.23 -4.51
CA PRO A 44 7.95 -3.05 -3.80
C PRO A 44 8.48 -3.24 -2.39
N ALA A 45 9.27 -2.27 -1.90
CA ALA A 45 9.74 -2.31 -0.52
C ALA A 45 8.55 -2.75 0.32
N PRO A 46 8.72 -3.70 1.27
CA PRO A 46 7.62 -4.07 2.15
C PRO A 46 7.01 -2.74 2.59
N ILE A 47 5.78 -2.48 2.17
CA ILE A 47 5.04 -1.34 2.68
C ILE A 47 5.15 -1.59 4.17
N PRO A 48 5.80 -0.71 4.96
CA PRO A 48 5.79 -0.92 6.38
C PRO A 48 4.30 -1.00 6.69
N THR A 49 3.85 -2.17 7.11
CA THR A 49 2.72 -2.26 8.02
C THR A 49 3.22 -1.49 9.22
N ASN A 50 3.12 -0.16 9.11
CA ASN A 50 2.82 0.68 10.22
C ASN A 50 1.51 0.08 10.70
N ASP A 51 1.64 -0.93 11.57
CA ASP A 51 0.75 -1.01 12.70
C ASP A 51 0.89 0.36 13.34
N PHE A 52 0.09 1.30 12.85
CA PHE A 52 -0.06 2.58 13.48
C PHE A 52 -0.75 2.24 14.79
N VAL A 53 0.06 1.84 15.76
CA VAL A 53 -0.29 1.94 17.16
C VAL A 53 -0.30 3.44 17.41
N PHE A 54 -1.41 4.08 17.05
CA PHE A 54 -1.71 5.42 17.47
C PHE A 54 -1.83 5.35 18.98
N ALA A 55 -0.72 5.63 19.66
CA ALA A 55 -0.72 5.94 21.07
C ALA A 55 -1.47 7.28 21.21
N SER A 56 -2.80 7.23 21.30
CA SER A 56 -3.70 8.31 21.72
C SER A 56 -3.47 9.70 21.08
N GLU A 57 -3.71 9.89 19.78
CA GLU A 57 -3.62 11.23 19.15
C GLU A 57 -4.84 11.61 18.29
N PHE A 58 -6.02 11.06 18.57
CA PHE A 58 -7.26 11.59 17.99
C PHE A 58 -7.72 12.78 18.84
N GLU A 59 -7.49 14.00 18.35
CA GLU A 59 -7.95 15.23 19.00
C GLU A 59 -9.29 15.65 18.39
N VAL A 60 -10.34 15.80 19.21
CA VAL A 60 -11.63 16.33 18.75
C VAL A 60 -11.49 17.85 18.61
N VAL A 61 -11.38 18.33 17.38
CA VAL A 61 -11.24 19.78 17.08
C VAL A 61 -12.56 20.52 17.30
N GLY A 62 -13.68 19.83 17.10
CA GLY A 62 -15.00 20.35 17.41
C GLY A 62 -16.08 19.34 17.10
N ALA A 63 -17.11 19.28 17.95
CA ALA A 63 -18.28 18.47 17.73
C ALA A 63 -19.54 19.35 17.75
N HIS A 64 -20.37 19.19 16.73
CA HIS A 64 -21.72 19.71 16.68
C HIS A 64 -22.68 18.59 17.07
N ILE A 65 -23.12 18.62 18.32
CA ILE A 65 -23.94 17.58 18.92
C ILE A 65 -25.41 17.89 18.63
N LEU A 66 -26.06 17.03 17.85
CA LEU A 66 -27.51 17.08 17.59
C LEU A 66 -28.15 15.78 18.09
N PRO A 67 -29.41 15.84 18.58
CA PRO A 67 -30.11 14.68 19.15
C PRO A 67 -30.38 13.55 18.15
N THR A 68 -30.22 13.77 16.84
CA THR A 68 -30.49 12.76 15.80
C THR A 68 -29.25 12.41 14.98
N SER A 69 -28.36 13.38 14.75
CA SER A 69 -27.19 13.22 13.88
C SER A 69 -26.13 14.24 14.25
N SER A 70 -25.14 13.82 15.01
CA SER A 70 -24.03 14.66 15.42
C SER A 70 -22.90 14.61 14.40
N ASN A 71 -22.18 15.71 14.25
CA ASN A 71 -21.00 15.76 13.39
C ASN A 71 -19.81 16.16 14.26
N ALA A 72 -18.68 15.49 14.11
CA ALA A 72 -17.43 15.90 14.75
C ALA A 72 -16.32 15.99 13.71
N LEU A 73 -15.35 16.84 13.99
CA LEU A 73 -14.12 16.93 13.25
C LEU A 73 -12.99 16.46 14.17
N LEU A 74 -12.36 15.35 13.80
CA LEU A 74 -11.20 14.83 14.52
C LEU A 74 -9.93 15.21 13.75
N LYS A 75 -8.86 15.45 14.48
CA LYS A 75 -7.52 15.66 13.94
C LYS A 75 -6.63 14.51 14.34
N LEU A 76 -5.93 13.96 13.36
CA LEU A 76 -4.95 12.89 13.54
C LEU A 76 -3.73 13.16 12.67
N GLY A 77 -2.56 13.39 13.26
CA GLY A 77 -1.28 13.45 12.52
C GLY A 77 -1.23 14.42 11.33
N GLY A 78 -2.05 15.49 11.34
CA GLY A 78 -2.16 16.46 10.22
C GLY A 78 -3.37 16.25 9.30
N PHE A 79 -4.16 15.20 9.51
CA PHE A 79 -5.41 14.98 8.79
C PHE A 79 -6.60 15.46 9.61
N TYR A 80 -7.58 16.03 8.92
CA TYR A 80 -8.91 16.33 9.40
C TYR A 80 -9.86 15.23 8.94
N ILE A 81 -10.48 14.57 9.90
CA ILE A 81 -11.38 13.44 9.72
C ILE A 81 -12.78 13.92 10.13
N PRO A 82 -13.63 14.35 9.17
CA PRO A 82 -15.02 14.64 9.47
C PRO A 82 -15.75 13.32 9.71
N VAL A 83 -16.40 13.20 10.86
CA VAL A 83 -17.23 12.06 11.21
C VAL A 83 -18.64 12.51 11.49
N LYS A 84 -19.59 11.71 11.05
CA LYS A 84 -21.00 11.85 11.38
C LYS A 84 -21.38 10.66 12.22
N PHE A 85 -21.96 10.91 13.38
CA PHE A 85 -22.26 9.86 14.32
C PHE A 85 -23.60 10.08 15.02
N SER A 86 -24.23 8.96 15.38
CA SER A 86 -25.40 8.93 16.25
C SER A 86 -24.98 8.23 17.54
N PHE A 87 -25.42 8.76 18.68
CA PHE A 87 -25.10 8.23 19.98
C PHE A 87 -26.38 8.04 20.80
N ASP A 88 -26.38 7.03 21.65
CA ASP A 88 -27.39 6.80 22.67
C ASP A 88 -26.76 7.03 24.04
N THR A 89 -27.55 7.50 24.98
CA THR A 89 -27.15 7.84 26.34
C THR A 89 -27.71 6.88 27.39
N ASP A 90 -28.54 5.90 27.01
CA ASP A 90 -29.23 5.02 27.95
C ASP A 90 -28.90 3.53 27.65
N PRO A 91 -28.27 2.76 28.58
CA PRO A 91 -27.81 3.10 29.94
C PRO A 91 -26.38 3.69 30.00
N ASP A 92 -25.62 3.65 28.90
CA ASP A 92 -24.25 4.17 28.80
C ASP A 92 -24.07 4.89 27.46
N VAL A 93 -23.27 5.97 27.45
CA VAL A 93 -22.95 6.70 26.21
C VAL A 93 -22.27 5.75 25.23
N SER A 94 -22.98 5.41 24.16
CA SER A 94 -22.52 4.50 23.12
C SER A 94 -22.84 5.04 21.73
N ILE A 95 -21.93 4.82 20.78
CA ILE A 95 -22.11 5.27 19.40
C ILE A 95 -22.82 4.16 18.63
N SER A 96 -24.02 4.47 18.14
CA SER A 96 -24.87 3.53 17.41
C SER A 96 -24.53 3.47 15.92
N SER A 97 -24.06 4.59 15.36
CA SER A 97 -23.59 4.67 13.98
C SER A 97 -22.42 5.65 13.90
N LEU A 98 -21.38 5.27 13.15
CA LEU A 98 -20.23 6.12 12.83
C LEU A 98 -20.03 6.06 11.31
N GLU A 99 -20.17 7.20 10.66
CA GLU A 99 -19.86 7.40 9.26
C GLU A 99 -18.64 8.31 9.15
N ILE A 100 -17.58 7.80 8.52
CA ILE A 100 -16.38 8.58 8.23
C ILE A 100 -16.57 9.24 6.88
N GLY A 101 -16.48 10.56 6.85
CA GLY A 101 -16.54 11.35 5.63
C GLY A 101 -15.21 11.35 4.87
N GLU A 102 -15.08 12.28 3.93
CA GLU A 102 -13.86 12.46 3.15
C GLU A 102 -12.74 13.03 4.04
N ILE A 103 -11.65 12.27 4.19
CA ILE A 103 -10.52 12.68 5.03
C ILE A 103 -9.72 13.73 4.26
N THR A 104 -9.38 14.85 4.91
CA THR A 104 -8.63 15.94 4.27
C THR A 104 -7.31 16.18 5.00
N ASP A 105 -6.23 16.41 4.27
CA ASP A 105 -4.93 16.84 4.86
C ASP A 105 -4.96 18.35 5.20
N VAL A 106 -3.97 18.86 5.93
CA VAL A 106 -3.78 20.30 6.20
C VAL A 106 -3.76 21.17 4.94
N ASN A 107 -3.41 20.57 3.81
CA ASN A 107 -3.37 21.21 2.50
C ASN A 107 -4.71 21.18 1.75
N GLY A 108 -5.78 20.62 2.35
CA GLY A 108 -7.11 20.49 1.75
C GLY A 108 -7.21 19.39 0.69
N LYS A 109 -6.21 18.52 0.59
CA LYS A 109 -6.25 17.36 -0.30
C LYS A 109 -7.11 16.27 0.33
N SER A 110 -8.08 15.78 -0.43
CA SER A 110 -8.94 14.68 -0.04
C SER A 110 -8.29 13.31 -0.22
N TYR A 111 -8.62 12.41 0.70
CA TYR A 111 -8.21 11.02 0.72
C TYR A 111 -9.44 10.14 0.93
N ASN A 112 -9.44 8.99 0.24
CA ASN A 112 -10.38 7.92 0.56
C ASN A 112 -10.15 7.45 2.00
N ASP A 113 -11.19 6.90 2.60
CA ASP A 113 -11.12 6.31 3.93
C ASP A 113 -9.99 5.27 3.99
N PHE A 114 -8.95 5.59 4.74
CA PHE A 114 -7.81 4.73 5.02
C PHE A 114 -7.86 4.14 6.43
N THR A 115 -8.93 4.42 7.18
CA THR A 115 -9.08 3.95 8.54
C THR A 115 -9.47 2.48 8.57
N ASN A 116 -9.01 1.78 9.59
CA ASN A 116 -9.32 0.38 9.82
C ASN A 116 -10.29 0.23 11.01
N ARG A 117 -10.69 -1.02 11.30
CA ARG A 117 -11.59 -1.33 12.43
C ARG A 117 -11.06 -0.83 13.79
N GLN A 118 -9.74 -0.87 13.99
CA GLN A 118 -9.11 -0.42 15.23
C GLN A 118 -9.17 1.11 15.34
N ASP A 119 -8.99 1.83 14.23
CA ASP A 119 -9.17 3.28 14.17
C ASP A 119 -10.62 3.66 14.47
N HIS A 120 -11.60 2.91 13.94
CA HIS A 120 -13.02 3.14 14.26
C HIS A 120 -13.31 2.98 15.76
N GLN A 121 -12.68 1.99 16.41
CA GLN A 121 -12.80 1.81 17.87
C GLN A 121 -12.15 2.96 18.64
N ALA A 122 -10.99 3.44 18.18
CA ALA A 122 -10.29 4.57 18.79
C ALA A 122 -11.10 5.87 18.67
N ILE A 123 -11.66 6.16 17.48
CA ILE A 123 -12.55 7.29 17.24
C ILE A 123 -13.78 7.21 18.14
N ASN A 124 -14.39 6.02 18.25
CA ASN A 124 -15.55 5.84 19.12
C ASN A 124 -15.20 6.13 20.59
N SER A 125 -14.07 5.63 21.08
CA SER A 125 -13.62 5.90 22.44
C SER A 125 -13.36 7.39 22.68
N ALA A 126 -12.74 8.07 21.72
CA ALA A 126 -12.46 9.51 21.82
C ALA A 126 -13.75 10.34 21.84
N LEU A 127 -14.73 10.00 21.01
CA LEU A 127 -16.04 10.66 20.98
C LEU A 127 -16.84 10.41 22.26
N VAL A 128 -16.85 9.18 22.79
CA VAL A 128 -17.51 8.86 24.06
C VAL A 128 -16.88 9.64 25.22
N ALA A 129 -15.55 9.72 25.27
CA ALA A 129 -14.85 10.53 26.27
C ALA A 129 -15.23 12.01 26.15
N TYR A 130 -15.24 12.56 24.94
CA TYR A 130 -15.61 13.95 24.69
C TYR A 130 -17.06 14.26 25.11
N ILE A 131 -18.01 13.36 24.84
CA ILE A 131 -19.41 13.52 25.25
C ILE A 131 -19.54 13.43 26.77
N LYS A 132 -18.80 12.53 27.43
CA LYS A 132 -18.81 12.38 28.90
C LYS A 132 -18.16 13.55 29.63
N GLU A 133 -17.09 14.12 29.08
CA GLU A 133 -16.40 15.31 29.65
C GLU A 133 -17.13 16.62 29.35
N GLY A 134 -17.93 16.66 28.28
CA GLY A 134 -18.72 17.83 27.88
C GLY A 134 -20.09 17.95 28.54
N GLN A 135 -20.51 16.98 29.36
CA GLN A 135 -21.70 17.06 30.22
C GLN A 135 -21.33 17.45 31.65
#